data_AF-A0A958D2K4-F1
#
_entry.id   AF-A0A958D2K4-F1
#
_cell.length_a   1.000
_cell.length_b   1.000
_cell.length_c   1.000
_cell.angle_alpha   90.00
_cell.angle_beta   90.00
_cell.angle_gamma   90.00
#
_symmetry.space_group_name_H-M   'P 1'
#
loop_
_entity.id
_entity.type
_entity.pdbx_description
1 polymer ?
#
loop_
_entity_poly.entity_id
_entity_poly.type
_entity_poly.pdbx_seq_one_letter_code
_entity_poly.pdbx_strand_id
1 'polypeptide(L)'
;MESLTNIWSIALLFSLRLGVPLLLTLVLGYLLKRLDSRWQAEAREERRAREATAATRQVAVPKPIGQRSPQFMVALDSPGAMPCWMVKGCTEAMRTACAATHQPNVPCWQARTVAEGRLPAECKGCDQHIPMPYVLTETRMLH
;
A
#
# COMPACT_ATOMS: atom_id res chain seq x y z
N MET A 1 -55.11 7.41 -49.12
CA MET A 1 -53.79 6.79 -49.39
C MET A 1 -52.64 7.62 -48.84
N GLU A 2 -52.75 8.96 -48.85
CA GLU A 2 -51.73 9.88 -48.32
C GLU A 2 -51.47 9.71 -46.81
N SER A 3 -52.51 9.47 -46.01
CA SER A 3 -52.41 9.27 -44.56
C SER A 3 -51.59 8.04 -44.18
N LEU A 4 -51.73 6.94 -44.93
CA LEU A 4 -50.92 5.73 -44.73
C LEU A 4 -49.46 6.03 -45.03
N THR A 5 -49.18 6.71 -46.13
CA THR A 5 -47.82 7.08 -46.54
C THR A 5 -47.12 7.96 -45.50
N ASN A 6 -47.85 8.91 -44.88
CA ASN A 6 -47.35 9.76 -43.81
C ASN A 6 -47.05 8.99 -42.51
N ILE A 7 -47.92 8.03 -42.14
CA ILE A 7 -47.67 7.17 -40.98
C ILE A 7 -46.42 6.32 -41.21
N TRP A 8 -46.24 5.77 -42.41
CA TRP A 8 -45.07 4.98 -42.78
C TRP A 8 -43.77 5.79 -42.74
N SER A 9 -43.77 7.04 -43.20
CA SER A 9 -42.57 7.89 -43.18
C SER A 9 -42.18 8.32 -41.76
N ILE A 10 -43.16 8.62 -40.89
CA ILE A 10 -42.90 8.88 -39.47
C ILE A 10 -42.34 7.63 -38.78
N ALA A 11 -42.95 6.45 -39.02
CA ALA A 11 -42.48 5.19 -38.46
C ALA A 11 -41.06 4.83 -38.93
N LEU A 12 -40.73 5.10 -40.20
CA LEU A 12 -39.40 4.88 -40.76
C LEU A 12 -38.37 5.81 -40.11
N LEU A 13 -38.65 7.11 -40.01
CA LEU A 13 -37.75 8.08 -39.37
C LEU A 13 -37.51 7.75 -37.90
N PHE A 14 -38.57 7.33 -37.20
CA PHE A 14 -38.50 6.92 -35.80
C PHE A 14 -37.66 5.65 -35.64
N SER A 15 -37.90 4.63 -36.48
CA SER A 15 -37.14 3.39 -36.49
C SER A 15 -35.68 3.60 -36.89
N LEU A 16 -35.39 4.52 -37.81
CA LEU A 16 -34.02 4.87 -38.19
C LEU A 16 -33.31 5.56 -37.02
N ARG A 17 -33.99 6.47 -36.31
CA ARG A 17 -33.41 7.16 -35.14
C ARG A 17 -33.32 6.31 -33.88
N LEU A 18 -34.12 5.26 -33.71
CA LEU A 18 -34.05 4.38 -32.54
C LEU A 18 -33.26 3.11 -32.84
N GLY A 19 -33.54 2.49 -33.98
CA GLY A 19 -32.89 1.27 -34.42
C GLY A 19 -31.40 1.47 -34.68
N VAL A 20 -30.99 2.55 -35.37
CA VAL A 20 -29.57 2.80 -35.63
C VAL A 20 -28.75 2.97 -34.35
N PRO A 21 -29.11 3.85 -33.38
CA PRO A 21 -28.32 3.95 -32.16
C PRO A 21 -28.37 2.70 -31.28
N LEU A 22 -29.50 1.97 -31.24
CA LEU A 22 -29.56 0.71 -30.50
C LEU A 22 -28.66 -0.35 -31.14
N LEU A 23 -28.69 -0.48 -32.46
CA LEU A 23 -27.86 -1.42 -33.19
C LEU A 23 -26.38 -1.05 -33.11
N LEU A 24 -26.06 0.24 -33.19
CA LEU A 24 -24.70 0.75 -33.05
C LEU A 24 -24.14 0.44 -31.65
N THR A 25 -24.92 0.67 -30.58
CA THR A 25 -24.47 0.37 -29.21
C THR A 25 -24.28 -1.12 -28.97
N LEU A 26 -25.17 -1.96 -29.50
CA LEU A 26 -25.03 -3.42 -29.44
C LEU A 26 -23.78 -3.90 -30.20
N VAL A 27 -23.55 -3.40 -31.41
CA VAL A 27 -22.38 -3.73 -32.22
C VAL A 27 -21.11 -3.28 -31.49
N LEU A 28 -21.06 -2.06 -30.98
CA LEU A 28 -19.89 -1.54 -30.29
C LEU A 28 -19.59 -2.32 -29.01
N GLY A 29 -20.62 -2.62 -28.21
CA GLY A 29 -20.51 -3.47 -27.03
C GLY A 29 -20.03 -4.89 -27.37
N TYR A 30 -20.50 -5.46 -28.47
CA TYR A 30 -20.04 -6.77 -28.96
C TYR A 30 -18.58 -6.75 -29.41
N LEU A 31 -18.15 -5.71 -30.14
CA LEU A 31 -16.75 -5.56 -30.55
C LEU A 31 -15.83 -5.43 -29.34
N LEU A 32 -16.19 -4.59 -28.37
CA LEU A 32 -15.42 -4.41 -27.14
C LEU A 32 -15.34 -5.72 -26.35
N LYS A 33 -16.46 -6.43 -26.19
CA LYS A 33 -16.50 -7.74 -25.52
C LYS A 33 -15.61 -8.78 -26.22
N ARG A 34 -15.57 -8.77 -27.55
CA ARG A 34 -14.71 -9.65 -28.33
C ARG A 34 -13.23 -9.34 -28.09
N LEU A 35 -12.85 -8.08 -28.04
CA LEU A 35 -11.47 -7.67 -27.73
C LEU A 35 -11.10 -8.01 -26.28
N ASP A 36 -11.96 -7.67 -25.33
CA ASP A 36 -11.78 -7.95 -23.91
C ASP A 36 -11.58 -9.47 -23.65
N SER A 37 -12.31 -10.32 -24.37
CA SER A 37 -12.18 -11.78 -24.24
C SER A 37 -10.78 -12.30 -24.56
N ARG A 38 -10.05 -11.65 -25.49
CA ARG A 38 -8.68 -12.01 -25.85
C ARG A 38 -7.71 -11.61 -24.73
N TRP A 39 -7.81 -10.38 -24.23
CA TRP A 39 -6.94 -9.90 -23.16
C TRP A 39 -7.18 -10.63 -21.84
N GLN A 40 -8.42 -11.03 -21.54
CA GLN A 40 -8.67 -11.87 -20.36
C GLN A 40 -8.03 -13.25 -20.47
N ALA A 41 -7.87 -13.80 -21.68
CA ALA A 41 -7.16 -15.05 -21.87
C ALA A 41 -5.67 -14.90 -21.54
N GLU A 42 -5.04 -13.85 -22.06
CA GLU A 42 -3.63 -13.51 -21.78
C GLU A 42 -3.41 -13.23 -20.28
N ALA A 43 -4.30 -12.47 -19.63
CA ALA A 43 -4.19 -12.18 -18.20
C ALA A 43 -4.34 -13.44 -17.31
N ARG A 44 -5.11 -14.44 -17.75
CA ARG A 44 -5.21 -15.74 -17.03
C ARG A 44 -3.90 -16.51 -17.15
N GLU A 45 -3.25 -16.47 -18.31
CA GLU A 45 -1.95 -17.09 -18.51
C GLU A 45 -0.87 -16.42 -17.68
N GLU A 46 -0.85 -15.07 -17.63
CA GLU A 46 0.06 -14.34 -16.76
C GLU A 46 -0.19 -14.62 -15.27
N ARG A 47 -1.47 -14.70 -14.84
CA ARG A 47 -1.81 -15.09 -13.46
C ARG A 47 -1.35 -16.50 -13.15
N ARG A 48 -1.58 -17.47 -14.04
CA ARG A 48 -1.09 -18.85 -13.87
C ARG A 48 0.43 -18.93 -13.87
N ALA A 49 1.12 -18.13 -14.68
CA ALA A 49 2.58 -18.05 -14.67
C ALA A 49 3.10 -17.42 -13.37
N ARG A 50 2.44 -16.37 -12.87
CA ARG A 50 2.73 -15.77 -11.55
C ARG A 50 2.42 -16.72 -10.41
N GLU A 51 1.34 -17.49 -10.48
CA GLU A 51 0.98 -18.52 -9.50
C GLU A 51 1.93 -19.71 -9.55
N ALA A 52 2.39 -20.15 -10.73
CA ALA A 52 3.39 -21.21 -10.88
C ALA A 52 4.77 -20.76 -10.38
N THR A 53 5.17 -19.52 -10.69
CA THR A 53 6.40 -18.93 -10.14
C THR A 53 6.27 -18.64 -8.64
N ALA A 54 5.09 -18.25 -8.14
CA ALA A 54 4.82 -18.08 -6.71
C ALA A 54 4.75 -19.42 -5.97
N ALA A 55 4.18 -20.47 -6.55
CA ALA A 55 4.17 -21.83 -6.00
C ALA A 55 5.59 -22.39 -5.94
N THR A 56 6.40 -22.13 -6.99
CA THR A 56 7.84 -22.45 -6.97
C THR A 56 8.58 -21.63 -5.91
N ARG A 57 8.22 -20.34 -5.72
CA ARG A 57 8.80 -19.47 -4.70
C ARG A 57 8.32 -19.79 -3.28
N GLN A 58 7.12 -20.36 -3.11
CA GLN A 58 6.58 -20.80 -1.82
C GLN A 58 7.29 -22.05 -1.28
N VAL A 59 8.01 -22.80 -2.09
CA VAL A 59 8.92 -23.85 -1.58
C VAL A 59 10.16 -23.24 -0.91
N ALA A 60 10.47 -21.98 -1.20
CA ALA A 60 11.41 -21.16 -0.44
C ALA A 60 10.66 -20.21 0.52
N VAL A 61 9.82 -20.75 1.39
CA VAL A 61 9.54 -20.06 2.66
C VAL A 61 10.84 -20.16 3.47
N PRO A 62 11.64 -19.08 3.62
CA PRO A 62 12.56 -19.06 4.75
C PRO A 62 11.70 -19.27 5.99
N LYS A 63 12.03 -20.31 6.76
CA LYS A 63 11.44 -20.66 8.05
C LYS A 63 10.94 -19.37 8.72
N PRO A 64 9.65 -19.26 9.10
CA PRO A 64 9.13 -18.03 9.64
C PRO A 64 10.03 -17.58 10.79
N ILE A 65 10.76 -16.48 10.58
CA ILE A 65 11.45 -15.73 11.63
C ILE A 65 10.31 -15.04 12.40
N GLY A 66 9.54 -15.85 13.13
CA GLY A 66 8.13 -15.52 13.35
C GLY A 66 7.31 -16.54 14.14
N GLN A 67 7.89 -17.64 14.65
CA GLN A 67 7.56 -18.01 16.03
C GLN A 67 8.25 -17.01 16.95
N ARG A 68 7.77 -15.78 16.86
CA ARG A 68 8.10 -14.70 17.76
C ARG A 68 7.32 -15.05 19.00
N SER A 69 8.00 -15.67 19.97
CA SER A 69 7.52 -15.85 21.33
C SER A 69 6.78 -14.57 21.77
N PRO A 70 5.74 -14.67 22.62
CA PRO A 70 4.99 -13.51 23.12
C PRO A 70 5.85 -12.41 23.78
N GLN A 71 7.15 -12.66 23.96
CA GLN A 71 8.19 -11.71 24.35
C GLN A 71 8.29 -10.44 23.48
N PHE A 72 7.82 -10.44 22.23
CA PHE A 72 7.99 -9.26 21.35
C PHE A 72 6.93 -8.17 21.56
N MET A 73 5.92 -8.40 22.42
CA MET A 73 5.10 -7.29 22.96
C MET A 73 5.76 -6.61 24.17
N VAL A 74 6.97 -7.03 24.58
CA VAL A 74 7.72 -6.44 25.70
C VAL A 74 8.97 -5.70 25.19
N ALA A 75 8.82 -4.87 24.15
CA ALA A 75 9.90 -4.01 23.66
C ALA A 75 9.52 -2.51 23.63
N LEU A 76 8.46 -2.13 24.35
CA LEU A 76 8.25 -0.74 24.80
C LEU A 76 8.62 -0.54 26.27
N ASP A 77 9.06 -1.62 26.94
CA ASP A 77 9.35 -1.63 28.37
C ASP A 77 10.53 -2.59 28.66
N SER A 78 11.61 -2.47 27.87
CA SER A 78 12.83 -3.25 28.11
C SER A 78 13.81 -2.41 28.94
N PRO A 79 13.87 -2.58 30.28
CA PRO A 79 14.83 -1.89 31.15
C PRO A 79 16.29 -2.30 30.94
N GLY A 80 16.62 -2.96 29.82
CA GLY A 80 17.95 -3.43 29.45
C GLY A 80 18.53 -2.83 28.17
N ALA A 81 17.80 -1.95 27.47
CA ALA A 81 18.38 -1.19 26.37
C ALA A 81 19.30 -0.11 26.98
N MET A 82 20.60 -0.40 27.05
CA MET A 82 21.58 0.56 27.54
C MET A 82 21.36 1.90 26.83
N PRO A 83 21.21 2.99 27.61
CA PRO A 83 20.86 4.26 27.02
C PRO A 83 21.98 4.74 26.09
N CYS A 84 21.61 5.44 25.02
CA CYS A 84 22.55 5.77 23.96
C CYS A 84 23.79 6.54 24.43
N TRP A 85 23.66 7.33 25.51
CA TRP A 85 24.77 8.07 26.10
C TRP A 85 25.82 7.17 26.77
N MET A 86 25.42 6.00 27.27
CA MET A 86 26.33 5.03 27.85
C MET A 86 27.12 4.30 26.74
N VAL A 87 26.47 3.98 25.64
CA VAL A 87 27.10 3.36 24.46
C VAL A 87 28.02 4.34 23.71
N LYS A 88 27.64 5.62 23.63
CA LYS A 88 28.42 6.68 22.96
C LYS A 88 29.46 7.35 23.86
N GLY A 89 29.48 7.05 25.17
CA GLY A 89 30.41 7.68 26.11
C GLY A 89 30.19 9.18 26.30
N CYS A 90 28.94 9.65 26.31
CA CYS A 90 28.65 11.09 26.40
C CYS A 90 28.94 11.66 27.80
N THR A 91 29.53 12.86 27.83
CA THR A 91 29.80 13.60 29.07
C THR A 91 28.51 14.14 29.72
N GLU A 92 28.56 14.52 31.01
CA GLU A 92 27.42 15.11 31.74
C GLU A 92 26.80 16.31 31.00
N ALA A 93 27.64 17.19 30.46
CA ALA A 93 27.19 18.36 29.70
C ALA A 93 26.38 17.98 28.45
N MET A 94 26.80 16.93 27.74
CA MET A 94 26.08 16.42 26.56
C MET A 94 24.77 15.71 26.96
N ARG A 95 24.72 15.09 28.14
CA ARG A 95 23.52 14.43 28.66
C ARG A 95 22.41 15.43 28.95
N THR A 96 22.73 16.56 29.58
CA THR A 96 21.73 17.59 29.91
C THR A 96 21.23 18.33 28.67
N ALA A 97 22.05 18.44 27.63
CA ALA A 97 21.67 19.11 26.37
C ALA A 97 20.88 18.21 25.40
N CYS A 98 20.81 16.89 25.64
CA CYS A 98 20.24 15.94 24.68
C CYS A 98 18.78 15.59 25.02
N ALA A 99 17.85 15.81 24.09
CA ALA A 99 16.45 15.44 24.29
C ALA A 99 16.20 13.94 24.55
N ALA A 100 17.14 13.06 24.14
CA ALA A 100 17.03 11.62 24.35
C ALA A 100 17.22 11.20 25.82
N THR A 101 17.87 12.00 26.67
CA THR A 101 18.01 11.68 28.11
C THR A 101 16.72 11.93 28.88
N HIS A 102 15.88 12.85 28.40
CA HIS A 102 14.60 13.21 29.03
C HIS A 102 13.47 12.23 28.71
N GLN A 103 13.65 11.32 27.75
CA GLN A 103 12.60 10.39 27.31
C GLN A 103 13.13 8.94 27.29
N PRO A 104 13.14 8.23 28.44
CA PRO A 104 13.68 6.87 28.52
C PRO A 104 12.83 5.84 27.75
N ASN A 105 11.55 6.16 27.47
CA ASN A 105 10.60 5.25 26.84
C ASN A 105 10.54 5.37 25.31
N VAL A 106 11.33 6.25 24.71
CA VAL A 106 11.39 6.39 23.24
C VAL A 106 12.81 6.11 22.76
N PRO A 107 12.97 5.52 21.56
CA PRO A 107 14.29 5.30 21.01
C PRO A 107 14.99 6.65 20.77
N CYS A 108 16.31 6.69 21.05
CA CYS A 108 17.09 7.92 21.07
C CYS A 108 17.06 8.70 19.74
N TRP A 109 16.94 8.01 18.61
CA TRP A 109 16.85 8.66 17.29
C TRP A 109 15.53 9.43 17.13
N GLN A 110 14.44 8.94 17.70
CA GLN A 110 13.12 9.57 17.63
C GLN A 110 13.06 10.80 18.52
N ALA A 111 13.53 10.71 19.76
CA ALA A 111 13.62 11.87 20.67
C ALA A 111 14.43 13.03 20.06
N ARG A 112 15.57 12.71 19.43
CA ARG A 112 16.41 13.71 18.78
C ARG A 112 15.80 14.27 17.51
N THR A 113 15.12 13.44 16.71
CA THR A 113 14.44 13.93 15.50
C THR A 113 13.30 14.90 15.84
N VAL A 114 12.55 14.63 16.91
CA VAL A 114 11.49 15.52 17.38
C VAL A 114 12.06 16.84 17.90
N ALA A 115 13.18 16.81 18.64
CA ALA A 115 13.79 18.01 19.20
C ALA A 115 14.56 18.86 18.18
N GLU A 116 15.30 18.22 17.27
CA GLU A 116 16.17 18.90 16.29
C GLU A 116 15.46 19.15 14.95
N GLY A 117 14.26 18.58 14.74
CA GLY A 117 13.49 18.66 13.50
C GLY A 117 14.09 17.90 12.31
N ARG A 118 15.27 17.31 12.49
CA ARG A 118 15.99 16.53 11.49
C ARG A 118 16.75 15.39 12.14
N LEU A 119 16.88 14.28 11.43
CA LEU A 119 17.65 13.13 11.90
C LEU A 119 19.15 13.42 11.78
N PRO A 120 19.93 13.40 12.89
CA PRO A 120 21.38 13.56 12.87
C PRO A 120 22.05 12.49 12.00
N ALA A 121 23.13 12.86 11.29
CA ALA A 121 23.85 11.91 10.42
C ALA A 121 24.37 10.68 11.19
N GLU A 122 24.77 10.89 12.44
CA GLU A 122 25.21 9.85 13.38
C GLU A 122 24.13 8.82 13.73
N CYS A 123 22.85 9.15 13.59
CA CYS A 123 21.75 8.23 13.83
C CYS A 123 21.45 7.34 12.61
N LYS A 124 21.86 7.74 11.40
CA LYS A 124 21.59 6.98 10.16
C LYS A 124 22.37 5.67 10.07
N GLY A 125 23.52 5.58 10.76
CA GLY A 125 24.40 4.41 10.76
C GLY A 125 24.38 3.63 12.09
N CYS A 126 23.42 3.89 12.97
CA CYS A 126 23.32 3.20 14.26
C CYS A 126 22.54 1.88 14.11
N ASP A 127 23.00 0.78 14.69
CA ASP A 127 22.30 -0.52 14.65
C ASP A 127 20.90 -0.47 15.30
N GLN A 128 20.67 0.50 16.20
CA GLN A 128 19.37 0.75 16.83
C GLN A 128 18.40 1.56 15.94
N HIS A 129 18.87 2.06 14.80
CA HIS A 129 18.01 2.69 13.80
C HIS A 129 17.26 1.60 13.06
N ILE A 130 16.08 1.27 13.59
CA ILE A 130 15.11 0.43 12.87
C ILE A 130 14.36 1.36 11.92
N PRO A 131 14.56 1.26 10.59
CA PRO A 131 13.69 1.95 9.65
C PRO A 131 12.29 1.37 9.83
N MET A 132 11.43 2.08 10.56
CA MET A 132 10.02 1.71 10.69
C MET A 132 9.45 1.55 9.28
N PRO A 133 8.92 0.36 8.90
CA PRO A 133 7.98 0.32 7.79
C PRO A 133 6.77 1.14 8.25
N TYR A 134 6.42 2.18 7.49
CA TYR A 134 5.22 2.97 7.70
C TYR A 134 3.99 2.05 7.78
N VAL A 135 3.56 1.72 8.99
CA VAL A 135 2.18 1.29 9.27
C VAL A 135 1.53 2.45 10.02
N LEU A 136 1.35 3.57 9.31
CA LEU A 136 0.35 4.57 9.67
C LEU A 136 -0.95 4.23 8.94
N THR A 137 -1.47 3.02 9.16
CA THR A 137 -2.87 2.73 8.86
C THR A 137 -3.68 3.06 10.10
N GLU A 138 -4.32 4.23 10.03
CA GLU A 138 -5.69 4.42 10.50
C GLU A 138 -5.92 4.30 12.02
N THR A 139 -5.61 5.36 12.78
CA THR A 139 -6.22 5.56 14.11
C THR A 139 -6.51 7.04 14.39
N ARG A 140 -6.87 7.78 13.34
CA ARG A 140 -7.39 9.16 13.45
C ARG A 140 -8.76 9.26 12.76
N MET A 141 -9.71 8.42 13.18
CA MET A 141 -11.14 8.64 13.02
C MET A 141 -11.82 7.94 14.19
N LEU A 142 -11.99 8.66 15.29
CA LEU A 142 -13.01 8.43 16.32
C LEU A 142 -12.82 9.57 17.32
N HIS A 143 -13.40 10.71 16.97
CA HIS A 143 -13.68 11.82 17.86
C HIS A 143 -15.10 12.29 17.59
#